data_AF-A0A242MX76-F1
#
_entry.id   AF-A0A242MX76-F1
#
_cell.length_a   1.000
_cell.length_b   1.000
_cell.length_c   1.000
_cell.angle_alpha   90.00
_cell.angle_beta   90.00
_cell.angle_gamma   90.00
#
_symmetry.space_group_name_H-M   'P 1'
#
loop_
_entity.id
_entity.type
_entity.pdbx_description
1 polymer ?
#
loop_
_entity_poly.entity_id
_entity_poly.type
_entity_poly.pdbx_seq_one_letter_code
_entity_poly.pdbx_strand_id
1 'polypeptide(L)'
;MLEKHVYSDFSYRRQNLALSCSICNTAKNKRFAELKQTRSPSITLAHHAQFGMDGLFPADNTCYRWVHPHFHAYEQHVTILKGWVYRAKTPVGSQMIDDCEFRNLAKIEARNRLARLAMTKGPGLILAALAECNQARKLTVLRDVVDVLKKVKHKPI
;
A
#
# COMPACT_ATOMS: atom_id res chain seq x y z
N MET A 1 3.08 -9.46 9.52
CA MET A 1 3.70 -10.62 8.86
C MET A 1 5.10 -10.75 9.42
N LEU A 2 5.48 -11.94 9.84
CA LEU A 2 6.83 -12.26 10.32
C LEU A 2 7.70 -12.61 9.12
N GLU A 3 8.94 -12.09 9.12
CA GLU A 3 9.85 -12.26 7.99
C GLU A 3 10.37 -13.69 7.90
N LYS A 4 10.22 -14.31 6.72
CA LYS A 4 10.43 -15.75 6.52
C LYS A 4 11.85 -16.23 6.81
N HIS A 5 12.84 -15.36 6.60
CA HIS A 5 14.25 -15.71 6.81
C HIS A 5 14.65 -15.65 8.29
N VAL A 6 13.91 -14.89 9.09
CA VAL A 6 14.13 -14.77 10.54
C VAL A 6 13.28 -15.80 11.28
N TYR A 7 12.06 -16.07 10.79
CA TYR A 7 11.09 -16.98 11.39
C TYR A 7 10.59 -18.02 10.38
N SER A 8 11.49 -18.93 9.98
CA SER A 8 11.20 -19.97 8.97
C SER A 8 9.97 -20.81 9.32
N ASP A 9 9.81 -21.13 10.60
CA ASP A 9 8.78 -22.03 11.13
C ASP A 9 7.36 -21.45 10.98
N PHE A 10 7.27 -20.13 10.79
CA PHE A 10 6.01 -19.43 10.58
C PHE A 10 5.73 -19.09 9.12
N SER A 11 6.64 -19.41 8.18
CA SER A 11 6.54 -18.99 6.77
C SER A 11 5.24 -19.45 6.09
N TYR A 12 4.80 -20.67 6.38
CA TYR A 12 3.63 -21.30 5.75
C TYR A 12 2.40 -21.33 6.65
N ARG A 13 2.44 -20.64 7.80
CA ARG A 13 1.27 -20.50 8.67
C ARG A 13 0.25 -19.61 7.97
N ARG A 14 -1.03 -20.02 7.94
CA ARG A 14 -2.11 -19.24 7.33
C ARG A 14 -2.15 -17.81 7.85
N GLN A 15 -1.93 -17.62 9.15
CA GLN A 15 -1.91 -16.32 9.81
C GLN A 15 -0.74 -15.44 9.36
N ASN A 16 0.36 -16.04 8.88
CA ASN A 16 1.50 -15.31 8.33
C ASN A 16 1.36 -15.04 6.82
N LEU A 17 0.33 -15.58 6.16
CA LEU A 17 0.06 -15.35 4.75
C LEU A 17 -0.99 -14.24 4.60
N ALA A 18 -0.68 -13.28 3.73
CA ALA A 18 -1.59 -12.19 3.37
C ALA A 18 -1.46 -11.88 1.88
N LEU A 19 -2.59 -11.60 1.24
CA LEU A 19 -2.61 -11.11 -0.13
C LEU A 19 -2.08 -9.68 -0.17
N SER A 20 -1.19 -9.40 -1.11
CA SER A 20 -0.64 -8.07 -1.32
C SER A 20 -0.47 -7.81 -2.81
N CYS A 21 -0.68 -6.57 -3.25
CA CYS A 21 -0.37 -6.19 -4.63
C CYS A 21 1.15 -6.23 -4.88
N SER A 22 1.56 -6.22 -6.15
CA SER A 22 2.97 -6.29 -6.55
C SER A 22 3.82 -5.14 -5.99
N ILE A 23 3.23 -3.95 -5.88
CA ILE A 23 3.88 -2.75 -5.32
C ILE A 23 4.13 -2.94 -3.83
N CYS A 24 3.10 -3.30 -3.05
CA CYS A 24 3.22 -3.55 -1.61
C CYS A 24 4.18 -4.72 -1.32
N ASN A 25 4.13 -5.79 -2.11
CA ASN A 25 5.04 -6.93 -1.95
C ASN A 25 6.50 -6.53 -2.19
N THR A 26 6.76 -5.71 -3.21
CA THR A 26 8.09 -5.16 -3.50
C THR A 26 8.58 -4.25 -2.38
N ALA A 27 7.73 -3.33 -1.90
CA ALA A 27 8.06 -2.41 -0.81
C ALA A 27 8.40 -3.17 0.48
N LYS A 28 7.60 -4.19 0.82
CA LYS A 28 7.85 -5.11 1.93
C LYS A 28 9.22 -5.78 1.83
N ASN A 29 9.55 -6.38 0.69
CA ASN A 29 10.83 -7.05 0.49
C ASN A 29 12.02 -6.09 0.61
N LYS A 30 11.88 -4.86 0.09
CA LYS A 30 12.89 -3.82 0.24
C LYS A 30 13.11 -3.45 1.71
N ARG A 31 12.03 -3.27 2.49
CA ARG A 31 12.10 -2.97 3.91
C ARG A 31 12.81 -4.08 4.70
N PHE A 32 12.53 -5.35 4.40
CA PHE A 32 13.23 -6.47 5.03
C PHE A 32 14.70 -6.54 4.62
N ALA A 33 15.06 -6.20 3.38
CA ALA A 33 16.44 -6.11 2.95
C ALA A 33 17.21 -4.99 3.69
N GLU A 34 16.59 -3.82 3.88
CA GLU A 34 17.16 -2.72 4.67
C GLU A 34 17.40 -3.14 6.13
N LEU A 35 16.41 -3.80 6.76
CA LEU A 35 16.52 -4.30 8.12
C LEU A 35 17.63 -5.36 8.30
N LYS A 36 17.91 -6.16 7.27
CA LYS A 36 19.04 -7.11 7.26
C LYS A 36 20.40 -6.41 7.24
N GLN A 37 20.49 -5.21 6.65
CA GLN A 37 21.73 -4.44 6.53
C GLN A 37 22.07 -3.69 7.81
N THR A 38 21.08 -3.23 8.57
CA THR A 38 21.25 -2.46 9.82
C THR A 38 21.59 -3.33 11.04
N ARG A 39 22.35 -4.43 10.86
CA ARG A 39 22.66 -5.49 11.84
C ARG A 39 22.87 -4.99 13.28
N SER A 40 21.77 -4.93 14.02
CA SER A 40 21.75 -5.22 15.44
C SER A 40 20.67 -6.28 15.62
N PRO A 41 21.04 -7.53 16.00
CA PRO A 41 20.09 -8.60 16.28
C PRO A 41 18.98 -8.12 17.21
N SER A 42 19.33 -7.20 18.11
CA SER A 42 18.47 -6.56 19.10
C SER A 42 17.40 -5.62 18.56
N ILE A 43 17.46 -5.11 17.32
CA ILE A 43 16.40 -4.22 16.77
C ILE A 43 15.36 -5.03 16.00
N THR A 44 15.81 -6.04 15.24
CA THR A 44 14.92 -7.07 14.69
C THR A 44 14.28 -7.89 15.80
N LEU A 45 15.00 -8.18 16.89
CA LEU A 45 14.41 -8.68 18.11
C LEU A 45 13.53 -7.60 18.75
N ALA A 46 13.96 -6.41 19.17
CA ALA A 46 13.12 -5.52 20.01
C ALA A 46 11.73 -5.16 19.43
N HIS A 47 11.56 -5.02 18.12
CA HIS A 47 10.22 -4.84 17.52
C HIS A 47 9.42 -6.14 17.36
N HIS A 48 10.07 -7.30 17.41
CA HIS A 48 9.49 -8.63 17.41
C HIS A 48 9.72 -9.40 18.73
N ALA A 49 10.24 -8.77 19.79
CA ALA A 49 10.76 -9.44 21.00
C ALA A 49 9.61 -9.77 21.95
N GLN A 50 8.41 -9.26 21.66
CA GLN A 50 7.17 -9.76 22.22
C GLN A 50 6.62 -10.98 21.46
N PHE A 51 7.20 -11.33 20.31
CA PHE A 51 6.75 -12.42 19.45
C PHE A 51 7.80 -13.53 19.38
N GLY A 52 7.51 -14.62 20.09
CA GLY A 52 8.30 -15.84 20.00
C GLY A 52 9.42 -15.97 21.03
N MET A 53 9.39 -15.24 22.16
CA MET A 53 10.24 -15.58 23.31
C MET A 53 10.05 -17.05 23.75
N ASP A 54 8.84 -17.58 23.53
CA ASP A 54 8.47 -18.96 23.82
C ASP A 54 8.38 -19.84 22.56
N GLY A 55 8.81 -19.34 21.39
CA GLY A 55 8.62 -20.02 20.09
C GLY A 55 7.17 -20.04 19.57
N LEU A 56 6.29 -19.26 20.17
CA LEU A 56 4.87 -19.18 19.78
C LEU A 56 4.59 -18.09 18.75
N PHE A 57 3.66 -18.38 17.83
CA PHE A 57 3.14 -17.39 16.89
C PHE A 57 2.26 -16.38 17.64
N PRO A 58 2.30 -15.08 17.31
CA PRO A 58 1.44 -14.09 17.97
C PRO A 58 -0.03 -14.48 17.84
N ALA A 59 -0.73 -14.55 18.98
CA ALA A 59 -2.00 -15.25 19.08
C ALA A 59 -3.23 -14.33 19.10
N ASP A 60 -3.05 -13.02 19.30
CA ASP A 60 -4.16 -12.08 19.46
C ASP A 60 -3.94 -10.76 18.72
N ASN A 61 -4.95 -9.89 18.77
CA ASN A 61 -4.93 -8.60 18.07
C ASN A 61 -3.98 -7.57 18.73
N THR A 62 -3.72 -7.66 20.03
CA THR A 62 -2.86 -6.74 20.79
C THR A 62 -1.39 -6.86 20.38
N CYS A 63 -1.05 -8.02 19.80
CA CYS A 63 0.25 -8.32 19.21
C CYS A 63 0.57 -7.49 17.95
N TYR A 64 -0.35 -6.70 17.40
CA TYR A 64 -0.10 -6.02 16.13
C TYR A 64 -0.34 -4.52 16.23
N ARG A 65 0.69 -3.75 15.84
CA ARG A 65 0.63 -2.28 15.71
C ARG A 65 -0.07 -1.81 14.43
N TRP A 66 -0.53 -2.73 13.60
CA TRP A 66 -1.19 -2.50 12.32
C TRP A 66 -2.40 -3.44 12.21
N VAL A 67 -3.35 -3.10 11.32
CA VAL A 67 -4.58 -3.89 11.15
C VAL A 67 -4.26 -5.23 10.49
N HIS A 68 -4.16 -6.27 11.31
CA HIS A 68 -3.83 -7.62 10.86
C HIS A 68 -5.05 -8.33 10.24
N PRO A 69 -4.98 -8.88 9.01
CA PRO A 69 -6.13 -9.46 8.31
C PRO A 69 -6.84 -10.61 9.04
N HIS A 70 -6.11 -11.36 9.87
CA HIS A 70 -6.64 -12.51 10.60
C HIS A 70 -7.12 -12.20 12.03
N PHE A 71 -6.71 -11.07 12.61
CA PHE A 71 -7.00 -10.73 14.02
C PHE A 71 -7.84 -9.46 14.17
N HIS A 72 -7.93 -8.65 13.12
CA HIS A 72 -8.68 -7.40 13.12
C HIS A 72 -9.75 -7.43 12.03
N ALA A 73 -10.97 -7.01 12.38
CA ALA A 73 -11.99 -6.71 11.40
C ALA A 73 -11.66 -5.34 10.76
N TYR A 74 -11.17 -5.35 9.52
CA TYR A 74 -10.65 -4.14 8.84
C TYR A 74 -11.59 -2.94 8.93
N GLU A 75 -12.89 -3.18 8.70
CA GLU A 75 -13.95 -2.17 8.72
C GLU A 75 -14.17 -1.50 10.08
N GLN A 76 -13.75 -2.13 11.19
CA GLN A 76 -13.80 -1.54 12.52
C GLN A 76 -12.67 -0.53 12.73
N HIS A 77 -11.59 -0.63 11.95
CA HIS A 77 -10.39 0.20 12.10
C HIS A 77 -10.24 1.27 11.03
N VAL A 78 -10.75 1.02 9.81
CA VAL A 78 -10.61 1.94 8.68
C VAL A 78 -11.91 2.00 7.87
N THR A 79 -12.34 3.22 7.54
CA THR A 79 -13.36 3.47 6.51
C THR A 79 -12.69 3.81 5.20
N ILE A 80 -13.15 3.19 4.11
CA ILE A 80 -12.79 3.57 2.74
C ILE A 80 -13.91 4.44 2.18
N LEU A 81 -13.63 5.73 1.97
CA LEU A 81 -14.54 6.68 1.36
C LEU A 81 -14.38 6.69 -0.17
N LYS A 82 -15.30 7.37 -0.88
CA LYS A 82 -15.23 7.55 -2.33
C LYS A 82 -13.88 8.14 -2.75
N GLY A 83 -13.30 7.62 -3.83
CA GLY A 83 -11.95 7.99 -4.27
C GLY A 83 -10.85 7.30 -3.47
N TRP A 84 -11.13 6.13 -2.90
CA TRP A 84 -10.18 5.33 -2.12
C TRP A 84 -9.63 6.07 -0.89
N VAL A 85 -10.35 7.07 -0.36
CA VAL A 85 -9.86 7.85 0.78
C VAL A 85 -9.99 7.04 2.06
N TYR A 86 -8.85 6.61 2.61
CA TYR A 86 -8.78 5.87 3.86
C TYR A 86 -8.88 6.84 5.05
N ARG A 87 -9.86 6.62 5.92
CA ARG A 87 -10.03 7.33 7.19
C ARG A 87 -9.89 6.34 8.34
N ALA A 88 -9.00 6.65 9.29
CA ALA A 88 -8.84 5.88 10.51
C ALA A 88 -10.07 6.03 11.42
N LYS A 89 -10.52 4.92 12.01
CA LYS A 89 -11.48 4.87 13.13
C LYS A 89 -10.79 4.65 14.46
N THR A 90 -9.63 3.99 14.46
CA THR A 90 -8.85 3.67 15.65
C THR A 90 -7.38 4.06 15.49
N PRO A 91 -6.60 4.15 16.59
CA PRO A 91 -5.16 4.39 16.53
C PRO A 91 -4.42 3.37 15.65
N VAL A 92 -4.76 2.08 15.76
CA VAL A 92 -4.20 1.00 14.92
C VAL A 92 -4.49 1.23 13.43
N GLY A 93 -5.69 1.69 13.09
CA GLY A 93 -6.05 2.07 11.73
C GLY A 93 -5.27 3.30 11.22
N SER A 94 -5.04 4.29 12.08
CA SER A 94 -4.21 5.46 11.74
C SER A 94 -2.77 5.05 11.46
N GLN A 95 -2.19 4.23 12.34
CA GLN A 95 -0.83 3.75 12.17
C GLN A 95 -0.67 2.94 10.87
N MET A 96 -1.64 2.07 10.54
CA MET A 96 -1.62 1.38 9.25
C MET A 96 -1.66 2.35 8.06
N ILE A 97 -2.50 3.38 8.10
CA ILE A 97 -2.62 4.38 7.03
C ILE A 97 -1.29 5.15 6.84
N ASP A 98 -0.58 5.41 7.94
CA ASP A 98 0.70 6.09 7.95
C ASP A 98 1.81 5.19 7.39
N ASP A 99 1.93 3.97 7.93
CA ASP A 99 2.95 2.99 7.55
C ASP A 99 2.81 2.50 6.10
N CYS A 100 1.56 2.39 5.61
CA CYS A 100 1.27 2.01 4.23
C CYS A 100 1.23 3.21 3.27
N GLU A 101 1.57 4.41 3.75
CA GLU A 101 1.54 5.67 2.99
C GLU A 101 0.20 5.95 2.29
N PHE A 102 -0.90 5.46 2.85
CA PHE A 102 -2.24 5.72 2.31
C PHE A 102 -2.59 7.21 2.37
N ARG A 103 -1.93 8.02 3.21
CA ARG A 103 -2.05 9.49 3.14
C ARG A 103 -1.58 10.10 1.82
N ASN A 104 -0.72 9.42 1.07
CA ASN A 104 -0.27 9.84 -0.26
C ASN A 104 -1.25 9.45 -1.37
N LEU A 105 -2.49 9.12 -1.03
CA LEU A 105 -3.57 8.80 -1.94
C LEU A 105 -3.69 9.71 -3.15
N ALA A 106 -3.52 11.03 -3.00
CA ALA A 106 -3.56 11.95 -4.13
C ALA A 106 -2.49 11.62 -5.19
N LYS A 107 -1.28 11.24 -4.76
CA LYS A 107 -0.21 10.79 -5.66
C LYS A 107 -0.52 9.43 -6.28
N ILE A 108 -1.11 8.52 -5.50
CA ILE A 108 -1.50 7.18 -5.97
C ILE A 108 -2.65 7.28 -6.98
N GLU A 109 -3.67 8.09 -6.70
CA GLU A 109 -4.79 8.40 -7.60
C GLU A 109 -4.27 9.03 -8.89
N ALA A 110 -3.40 10.06 -8.80
CA ALA A 110 -2.81 10.69 -9.97
C ALA A 110 -1.99 9.70 -10.80
N ARG A 111 -1.17 8.86 -10.16
CA ARG A 111 -0.37 7.82 -10.85
C ARG A 111 -1.25 6.79 -11.55
N ASN A 112 -2.31 6.31 -10.89
CA ASN A 112 -3.24 5.35 -11.46
C ASN A 112 -4.06 5.95 -12.61
N ARG A 113 -4.49 7.21 -12.48
CA ARG A 113 -5.14 7.96 -13.56
C ARG A 113 -4.22 8.10 -14.76
N LEU A 114 -2.99 8.58 -14.54
CA LEU A 114 -2.00 8.72 -15.61
C LEU A 114 -1.71 7.38 -16.31
N ALA A 115 -1.63 6.28 -15.56
CA ALA A 115 -1.46 4.95 -16.12
C ALA A 115 -2.66 4.54 -16.99
N ARG A 116 -3.90 4.73 -16.52
CA ARG A 116 -5.11 4.43 -17.30
C ARG A 116 -5.21 5.30 -18.57
N LEU A 117 -4.98 6.60 -18.44
CA LEU A 117 -4.98 7.52 -19.58
C LEU A 117 -3.87 7.15 -20.59
N ALA A 118 -2.68 6.78 -20.13
CA ALA A 118 -1.59 6.35 -21.02
C ALA A 118 -1.87 5.02 -21.75
N MET A 119 -2.69 4.14 -21.18
CA MET A 119 -3.13 2.90 -21.85
C MET A 119 -4.27 3.15 -22.86
N THR A 120 -4.95 4.28 -22.78
CA THR A 120 -6.09 4.63 -23.64
C THR A 120 -5.61 5.48 -24.81
N LYS A 121 -5.77 5.00 -26.05
CA LYS A 121 -5.32 5.71 -27.27
C LYS A 121 -6.50 6.30 -28.06
N GLY A 122 -6.20 7.33 -28.85
CA GLY A 122 -7.17 7.91 -29.80
C GLY A 122 -8.38 8.57 -29.12
N PRO A 123 -9.57 8.54 -29.73
CA PRO A 123 -10.75 9.27 -29.23
C PRO A 123 -11.25 8.77 -27.86
N GLY A 124 -10.93 7.53 -27.49
CA GLY A 124 -11.25 6.97 -26.16
C GLY A 124 -10.57 7.72 -25.00
N LEU A 125 -9.46 8.42 -25.26
CA LEU A 125 -8.77 9.23 -24.25
C LEU A 125 -9.64 10.41 -23.78
N ILE A 126 -10.35 11.06 -24.71
CA ILE A 126 -11.23 12.19 -24.41
C ILE A 126 -12.42 11.71 -23.57
N LEU A 127 -13.00 10.56 -23.92
CA LEU A 127 -14.11 9.98 -23.17
C LEU A 127 -13.68 9.56 -21.75
N ALA A 128 -12.52 8.93 -21.61
CA ALA A 128 -11.95 8.56 -20.31
C ALA A 128 -11.63 9.80 -19.44
N ALA A 129 -11.08 10.85 -20.05
CA ALA A 129 -10.81 12.11 -19.37
C ALA A 129 -12.11 12.80 -18.90
N LEU A 130 -13.15 12.82 -19.74
CA LEU A 130 -14.47 13.36 -19.40
C LEU A 130 -15.15 12.57 -18.27
N ALA A 131 -15.05 11.24 -18.28
CA ALA A 131 -15.59 10.38 -17.22
C ALA A 131 -14.90 10.60 -15.86
N GLU A 132 -13.61 10.96 -15.85
CA GLU A 132 -12.88 11.31 -14.62
C GLU A 132 -13.05 12.80 -14.21
N CYS A 133 -13.64 13.63 -15.07
CA CYS A 133 -13.75 15.08 -14.90
C CYS A 133 -14.93 15.47 -14.00
N ASN A 134 -14.75 15.38 -12.67
CA ASN A 134 -15.71 15.97 -11.74
C ASN A 134 -15.40 17.47 -11.51
N GLN A 135 -16.41 18.29 -11.21
CA GLN A 135 -16.29 19.77 -11.20
C GLN A 135 -15.16 20.32 -10.31
N ALA A 136 -14.87 19.63 -9.18
CA ALA A 136 -13.77 19.96 -8.26
C ALA A 136 -12.36 19.51 -8.72
N ARG A 137 -12.24 18.72 -9.80
CA ARG A 137 -10.99 18.09 -10.27
C ARG A 137 -10.62 18.44 -11.72
N LYS A 138 -11.39 19.31 -12.39
CA LYS A 138 -11.25 19.67 -13.82
C LYS A 138 -9.82 20.07 -14.22
N LEU A 139 -9.21 20.98 -13.46
CA LEU A 139 -7.88 21.52 -13.77
C LEU A 139 -6.77 20.47 -13.66
N THR A 140 -6.90 19.54 -12.70
CA THR A 140 -5.93 18.46 -12.50
C THR A 140 -6.01 17.43 -13.62
N VAL A 141 -7.23 17.01 -13.98
CA VAL A 141 -7.46 16.04 -15.08
C VAL A 141 -6.98 16.59 -16.42
N LEU A 142 -7.23 17.88 -16.70
CA LEU A 142 -6.72 18.55 -17.90
C LEU A 142 -5.19 18.53 -17.97
N ARG A 143 -4.49 18.80 -16.86
CA ARG A 143 -3.04 18.75 -16.78
C ARG A 143 -2.51 17.34 -17.05
N ASP A 144 -3.13 16.33 -16.44
CA ASP A 144 -2.77 14.92 -16.62
C ASP A 144 -2.89 14.48 -18.09
N VAL A 145 -3.95 14.90 -18.79
CA VAL A 145 -4.14 14.63 -20.23
C VAL A 145 -3.06 15.30 -21.08
N VAL A 146 -2.73 16.56 -20.79
CA VAL A 146 -1.66 17.29 -21.49
C VAL A 146 -0.31 16.57 -21.32
N ASP A 147 0.00 16.09 -20.13
CA ASP A 147 1.25 15.39 -19.84
C ASP A 147 1.34 14.05 -20.59
N VAL A 148 0.23 13.32 -20.71
CA VAL A 148 0.17 12.09 -21.53
C VAL A 148 0.38 12.42 -23.02
N LEU A 149 -0.29 13.43 -23.55
CA LEU A 149 -0.15 13.84 -24.96
C LEU A 149 1.27 14.31 -25.31
N LYS A 150 1.93 15.04 -24.41
CA LYS A 150 3.35 15.44 -24.57
C LYS A 150 4.28 14.23 -24.66
N LYS A 151 4.07 13.20 -23.82
CA LYS A 151 4.86 11.97 -23.86
C LYS A 151 4.65 11.16 -25.14
N VAL A 152 3.44 11.18 -25.72
CA VAL A 152 3.16 10.53 -27.01
C VAL A 152 3.89 11.22 -28.16
N LYS A 153 3.99 12.57 -28.14
CA LYS A 153 4.72 13.34 -29.17
C LYS A 153 6.25 13.15 -29.15
N HIS A 154 6.83 12.70 -28.04
CA HIS A 154 8.28 12.57 -27.86
C HIS A 154 8.83 11.15 -28.04
N LYS A 155 8.03 10.16 -28.44
CA LYS A 155 8.56 8.86 -28.85
C LYS A 155 9.09 8.97 -30.30
N PRO A 156 10.42 8.91 -30.55
CA PRO A 156 10.91 8.77 -31.91
C PRO A 156 10.44 7.41 -32.45
N ILE A 157 10.09 7.40 -33.74
CA ILE A 157 9.78 6.20 -34.52
C ILE A 157 11.05 5.37 -34.68
#